data_AF-G7J0I6-F1
#
_entry.id   AF-G7J0I6-F1
#
_cell.length_a   1.000
_cell.length_b   1.000
_cell.length_c   1.000
_cell.angle_alpha   90.00
_cell.angle_beta   90.00
_cell.angle_gamma   90.00
#
_symmetry.space_group_name_H-M   'P 1'
#
loop_
_entity.id
_entity.type
_entity.pdbx_description
1 polymer ?
#
loop_
_entity_poly.entity_id
_entity_poly.type
_entity_poly.pdbx_seq_one_letter_code
_entity_poly.pdbx_strand_id
1 'polypeptide(L)' 'MDNLFNVRDDVTLKDLNDQLNEINKGLNHIDIRRVKYVWYERPSFNSKGRLTFNRPELTNDDDVRKNMLF' A
#
# COMPACT_ATOMS: atom_id res chain seq x y z
N MET A 1 15.43 -4.99 -8.32
CA MET A 1 15.67 -4.11 -7.18
C MET A 1 14.37 -4.09 -6.40
N ASP A 2 14.41 -4.55 -5.16
CA ASP A 2 13.26 -4.48 -4.28
C ASP A 2 13.22 -3.09 -3.66
N ASN A 3 12.14 -2.34 -3.89
CA ASN A 3 11.97 -1.00 -3.33
C ASN A 3 11.33 -1.11 -1.95
N LEU A 4 12.14 -1.49 -0.98
CA LEU A 4 11.72 -1.53 0.43
C LEU A 4 11.81 -0.12 1.02
N PHE A 5 10.73 0.34 1.62
CA PHE A 5 10.68 1.60 2.36
C PHE A 5 9.93 1.40 3.68
N ASN A 6 10.30 2.18 4.69
CA ASN A 6 9.67 2.13 6.00
C ASN A 6 8.48 3.08 6.03
N VAL A 7 7.35 2.58 6.51
CA VAL A 7 6.15 3.35 6.78
C VAL A 7 6.07 3.59 8.29
N ARG A 8 5.72 4.80 8.73
CA ARG A 8 5.51 5.09 10.16
C ARG A 8 4.14 4.59 10.62
N ASP A 9 4.04 4.24 11.89
CA ASP A 9 2.81 3.72 12.51
C ASP A 9 1.64 4.72 12.50
N ASP A 10 1.95 6.02 12.51
CA ASP A 10 0.99 7.12 12.54
C ASP A 10 0.70 7.73 11.16
N VAL A 11 1.09 7.05 10.07
CA VAL A 11 0.96 7.56 8.71
C VAL A 11 -0.51 7.73 8.30
N THR A 12 -0.83 8.83 7.62
CA THR A 12 -2.12 9.00 6.95
C THR A 12 -2.08 8.40 5.53
N LEU A 13 -3.24 8.16 4.92
CA LEU A 13 -3.31 7.73 3.52
C LEU A 13 -2.68 8.76 2.58
N LYS A 14 -2.77 10.05 2.92
CA LYS A 14 -2.12 11.11 2.17
C LYS A 14 -0.59 10.98 2.24
N ASP A 15 -0.04 10.80 3.44
CA ASP A 15 1.41 10.68 3.64
C ASP A 15 1.97 9.44 2.95
N LEU A 16 1.23 8.32 2.97
CA LEU A 16 1.59 7.11 2.24
C LEU A 16 1.61 7.35 0.73
N ASN A 17 0.58 8.00 0.18
CA ASN A 17 0.54 8.35 -1.24
C ASN A 17 1.69 9.29 -1.63
N ASP A 18 2.03 10.26 -0.79
CA ASP A 18 3.14 11.19 -1.05
C ASP A 18 4.48 10.44 -1.04
N GLN A 19 4.71 9.50 -0.12
CA GLN A 19 5.91 8.65 -0.13
C GLN A 19 5.98 7.76 -1.39
N LEU A 20 4.87 7.11 -1.74
CA LEU A 20 4.80 6.29 -2.96
C LEU A 20 4.98 7.14 -4.23
N ASN A 21 4.55 8.40 -4.23
CA ASN A 21 4.79 9.34 -5.32
C ASN A 21 6.28 9.66 -5.48
N GLU A 22 7.00 9.91 -4.39
CA GLU A 22 8.44 10.18 -4.45
C GLU A 22 9.21 8.96 -4.92
N ILE A 23 8.84 7.77 -4.44
CA ILE A 23 9.40 6.50 -4.94
C ILE A 23 9.10 6.34 -6.43
N ASN A 24 7.85 6.55 -6.85
CA ASN A 24 7.46 6.43 -8.26
C ASN A 24 8.26 7.38 -9.16
N LYS A 25 8.47 8.64 -8.76
CA LYS A 25 9.32 9.58 -9.50
C LYS A 25 10.77 9.14 -9.61
N GLY A 26 11.31 8.55 -8.52
CA GLY A 26 12.68 8.04 -8.50
C GLY A 26 12.88 6.82 -9.41
N LEU A 27 11.85 6.00 -9.57
CA LEU A 27 11.91 4.75 -10.36
C LEU A 27 11.46 4.93 -11.81
N ASN A 28 10.43 5.74 -12.03
CA ASN A 28 9.81 5.96 -13.32
C ASN A 28 10.16 7.36 -13.83
N HIS A 29 11.28 7.46 -14.55
CA HIS A 29 11.74 8.71 -15.16
C HIS A 29 10.81 9.24 -16.28
N ILE A 30 9.96 8.38 -16.84
CA ILE A 30 9.07 8.70 -17.97
C ILE A 30 7.64 8.99 -17.50
N ASP A 31 7.19 8.30 -16.44
CA ASP A 31 5.81 8.39 -15.96
C ASP A 31 5.75 8.99 -14.56
N ILE A 32 5.69 10.31 -14.52
CA ILE A 32 5.59 11.12 -13.30
C ILE A 32 4.15 11.22 -12.76
N ARG A 33 3.21 10.41 -13.26
CA ARG A 33 1.83 10.42 -12.76
C ARG A 33 1.82 10.09 -11.27
N ARG A 34 0.97 10.81 -10.54
CA ARG A 34 0.79 10.58 -9.10
C ARG A 34 0.04 9.27 -8.90
N VAL A 35 0.47 8.50 -7.91
CA VAL A 35 -0.24 7.38 -7.30
C VAL A 35 -1.62 7.85 -6.90
N LYS A 36 -2.63 7.21 -7.48
CA LYS A 36 -4.05 7.55 -7.30
C LYS A 36 -4.77 6.54 -6.41
N TYR A 37 -4.34 5.28 -6.48
CA TYR A 37 -4.93 4.15 -5.78
C TYR A 37 -3.83 3.31 -5.17
N VAL A 38 -4.04 2.83 -3.95
CA VAL A 38 -3.11 1.93 -3.27
C VAL A 38 -3.87 0.66 -2.94
N TRP A 39 -3.47 -0.45 -3.56
CA TRP A 39 -3.95 -1.79 -3.22
C TRP A 39 -2.85 -2.55 -2.50
N TYR A 40 -3.24 -3.37 -1.54
CA TYR A 40 -2.31 -4.25 -0.83
C TYR A 40 -2.77 -5.69 -0.94
N GLU A 41 -1.81 -6.62 -0.88
CA GLU A 41 -2.11 -8.04 -0.90
C GLU A 41 -2.41 -8.51 0.52
N ARG A 42 -3.65 -8.97 0.75
CA ARG A 42 -4.11 -9.44 2.05
C ARG A 42 -4.30 -10.96 2.04
N PRO A 43 -3.48 -11.73 2.77
CA PRO A 43 -3.73 -13.15 2.96
C PRO A 43 -5.01 -13.36 3.78
N SER A 44 -5.79 -14.36 3.40
CA SER A 44 -7.00 -14.82 4.10
C SER A 44 -7.14 -16.33 3.94
N PHE A 45 -7.89 -16.97 4.83
CA PHE A 45 -8.24 -18.39 4.68
C PHE A 45 -9.69 -18.53 4.25
N ASN A 46 -9.95 -19.33 3.22
CA ASN A 46 -11.32 -19.63 2.82
C ASN A 46 -11.95 -20.70 3.73
N SER A 47 -13.24 -21.00 3.53
CA SER A 47 -13.99 -21.99 4.31
C SER A 47 -13.44 -23.41 4.27
N LYS A 48 -12.53 -23.70 3.32
CA LYS A 48 -11.82 -24.98 3.20
C LYS A 48 -10.42 -24.94 3.82
N GLY A 49 -10.08 -23.87 4.55
CA GLY A 49 -8.76 -23.68 5.17
C GLY A 49 -7.63 -23.42 4.18
N ARG A 50 -7.92 -23.03 2.93
CA ARG A 50 -6.88 -22.71 1.93
C ARG A 50 -6.52 -21.23 2.00
N LEU A 51 -5.23 -20.94 1.93
CA LEU A 51 -4.71 -19.59 1.79
C LEU A 51 -5.16 -18.99 0.45
N THR A 52 -5.74 -17.80 0.52
CA THR A 52 -6.17 -16.99 -0.61
C THR A 52 -5.71 -15.56 -0.41
N PHE A 53 -5.47 -14.84 -1.51
CA PHE A 53 -5.02 -13.46 -1.46
C PHE A 53 -6.09 -12.55 -2.06
N ASN A 54 -6.47 -11.54 -1.29
CA ASN A 54 -7.38 -10.50 -1.74
C ASN A 54 -6.57 -9.22 -1.97
N ARG A 55 -7.06 -8.34 -2.85
CA ARG A 55 -6.43 -7.05 -3.14
C ARG A 55 -7.39 -5.89 -2.85
N PRO A 56 -7.70 -5.62 -1.58
CA PRO A 56 -8.48 -4.45 -1.20
C PRO A 56 -7.70 -3.15 -1.45
N GLU A 57 -8.45 -2.08 -1.66
CA GLU A 57 -7.94 -0.72 -1.79
C GLU A 57 -7.87 -0.04 -0.41
N LEU A 58 -6.86 0.79 -0.19
CA LEU A 58 -6.81 1.73 0.94
C LEU A 58 -7.53 3.01 0.54
N THR A 59 -8.67 3.28 1.18
CA THR A 59 -9.55 4.39 0.80
C THR A 59 -9.57 5.53 1.83
N ASN A 60 -9.12 5.26 3.06
CA ASN A 60 -9.11 6.22 4.15
C ASN A 60 -8.01 5.91 5.18
N ASP A 61 -7.78 6.82 6.13
CA ASP A 61 -6.74 6.67 7.17
C ASP A 61 -6.99 5.50 8.12
N ASP A 62 -8.24 5.10 8.35
CA ASP A 62 -8.56 3.94 9.20
C ASP A 62 -8.18 2.63 8.51
N ASP A 63 -8.34 2.54 7.19
CA ASP A 63 -7.84 1.40 6.41
C ASP A 63 -6.32 1.29 6.53
N VAL A 64 -5.61 2.41 6.49
CA VAL A 64 -4.14 2.44 6.63
C VAL A 64 -3.75 1.94 8.02
N ARG A 65 -4.31 2.52 9.09
CA ARG A 65 -4.02 2.09 10.46
C ARG A 65 -4.31 0.61 10.69
N LYS A 66 -5.47 0.11 10.24
CA LYS A 66 -5.88 -1.28 10.48
C LYS A 66 -5.07 -2.33 9.71
N ASN A 67 -4.47 -1.96 8.59
CA ASN A 67 -3.83 -2.92 7.69
C ASN A 67 -2.32 -2.73 7.52
N MET A 68 -1.74 -1.63 8.03
CA MET A 68 -0.30 -1.38 8.02
C MET A 68 0.37 -1.43 9.40
N LEU A 69 -0.41 -1.51 10.49
CA LEU A 69 0.11 -1.77 11.83
C LEU A 69 0.13 -3.27 12.09
N PHE A 70 1.30 -3.84 12.32
CA PHE A 70 1.51 -5.21 12.83
C PHE A 70 2.11 -5.13 14.24
#